data_AF-A0AAD9XS84-F1
#
_entry.id   AF-A0AAD9XS84-F1
#
_cell.length_a   1.000
_cell.length_b   1.000
_cell.length_c   1.000
_cell.angle_alpha   90.00
_cell.angle_beta   90.00
_cell.angle_gamma   90.00
#
_symmetry.space_group_name_H-M   'P 1'
#
loop_
_entity.id
_entity.type
_entity.pdbx_description
1 polymer ?
#
loop_
_entity_poly.entity_id
_entity_poly.type
_entity_poly.pdbx_seq_one_letter_code
_entity_poly.pdbx_strand_id
1 'polypeptide(L)'
;MSDILASSRTQKLHLQRQILGPFFRITAKSLESQNELGRAEGLEPVRYGFDSGCSTAQLLAINDSDLYHAKVLQKDWVVHAVTGSTIGDLAHLLVWGAVGTRMDANVEDLLIKWCTRFK
;
A
#
# COMPACT_ATOMS: atom_id res chain seq x y z
N MET A 1 10.47 -7.97 -15.41
CA MET A 1 10.08 -6.58 -15.70
C MET A 1 10.33 -6.20 -17.16
N SER A 2 11.48 -6.58 -17.75
CA SER A 2 11.79 -6.41 -19.18
C SER A 2 10.70 -6.98 -20.10
N ASP A 3 10.17 -8.15 -19.79
CA ASP A 3 9.18 -8.83 -20.63
C ASP A 3 7.82 -8.13 -20.61
N ILE A 4 7.44 -7.55 -19.47
CA ILE A 4 6.22 -6.73 -19.32
C ILE A 4 6.35 -5.44 -20.15
N LEU A 5 7.51 -4.80 -20.12
CA LEU A 5 7.77 -3.59 -20.91
C LEU A 5 7.84 -3.90 -22.42
N ALA A 6 8.38 -5.06 -22.81
CA ALA A 6 8.40 -5.52 -24.19
C ALA A 6 6.98 -5.84 -24.69
N SER A 7 6.20 -6.59 -23.92
CA SER A 7 4.80 -6.92 -24.24
C SER A 7 3.91 -5.68 -24.33
N SER A 8 4.08 -4.74 -23.39
CA SER A 8 3.42 -3.42 -23.40
C SER A 8 3.66 -2.67 -24.70
N ARG A 9 4.90 -2.64 -25.20
CA ARG A 9 5.24 -1.93 -26.45
C ARG A 9 4.57 -2.57 -27.67
N THR A 10 4.48 -3.89 -27.71
CA THR A 10 3.74 -4.65 -28.75
C THR A 10 2.25 -4.29 -28.74
N GLN A 11 1.69 -4.02 -27.57
CA GLN A 11 0.30 -3.57 -27.38
C GLN A 11 0.11 -2.05 -27.57
N LYS A 12 1.13 -1.33 -28.05
CA LYS A 12 1.12 0.14 -28.19
C LYS A 12 0.86 0.89 -26.87
N LEU A 13 1.31 0.29 -25.76
CA LEU A 13 1.28 0.88 -24.43
C LEU A 13 2.68 1.32 -24.01
N HIS A 14 2.76 2.50 -23.40
CA HIS A 14 3.93 3.00 -22.70
C HIS A 14 3.66 3.02 -21.20
N LEU A 15 4.33 2.13 -20.46
CA LEU A 15 4.28 2.08 -19.00
C LEU A 15 5.41 2.92 -18.41
N GLN A 16 5.06 3.84 -17.52
CA GLN A 16 6.00 4.68 -16.78
C GLN A 16 5.83 4.45 -15.27
N ARG A 17 6.92 4.08 -14.59
CA ARG A 17 6.97 3.97 -13.13
C ARG A 17 7.61 5.22 -12.51
N GLN A 18 6.99 5.75 -11.47
CA GLN A 18 7.52 6.83 -10.63
C GLN A 18 7.49 6.36 -9.17
N ILE A 19 8.55 6.67 -8.41
CA ILE A 19 8.64 6.36 -6.97
C ILE A 19 8.95 7.66 -6.24
N LEU A 20 8.19 7.94 -5.18
CA LEU A 20 8.43 9.05 -4.25
C LEU A 20 8.35 8.51 -2.82
N GLY A 21 9.51 8.28 -2.21
CA GLY A 21 9.58 7.64 -0.89
C GLY A 21 8.95 6.25 -0.91
N PRO A 22 8.05 5.92 0.03
CA PRO A 22 7.41 4.60 0.07
C PRO A 22 6.29 4.46 -0.97
N PHE A 23 5.95 5.51 -1.72
CA PHE A 23 4.85 5.50 -2.67
C PHE A 23 5.36 5.21 -4.08
N PHE A 24 4.65 4.36 -4.81
CA PHE A 24 4.86 4.17 -6.25
C PHE A 24 3.62 4.58 -7.04
N ARG A 25 3.87 4.90 -8.31
CA ARG A 25 2.85 5.16 -9.32
C ARG A 25 3.28 4.52 -10.62
N ILE A 26 2.36 3.80 -11.26
CA ILE A 26 2.53 3.24 -12.60
C ILE A 26 1.44 3.85 -13.47
N THR A 27 1.85 4.53 -14.54
CA THR A 27 0.94 5.13 -15.52
C THR A 27 1.07 4.39 -16.83
N ALA A 28 -0.06 4.01 -17.42
CA ALA A 28 -0.15 3.47 -18.77
C ALA A 28 -0.61 4.57 -19.72
N LYS A 29 0.17 4.82 -20.78
CA LYS A 29 -0.18 5.76 -21.86
C LYS A 29 -0.30 5.03 -23.19
N SER A 30 -1.21 5.47 -24.05
CA SER A 30 -1.21 5.05 -25.45
C SER A 30 -0.01 5.64 -26.17
N LEU A 31 0.74 4.82 -26.90
CA LEU A 31 1.81 5.29 -27.77
C LEU A 31 1.27 6.13 -28.95
N GLU A 32 0.02 5.89 -29.36
CA GLU A 32 -0.59 6.56 -30.52
C GLU A 32 -1.17 7.93 -30.17
N SER A 33 -1.97 8.02 -29.11
CA SER A 33 -2.68 9.24 -28.74
C SER A 33 -2.01 10.02 -27.61
N GLN A 34 -0.97 9.47 -26.98
CA GLN A 34 -0.33 9.99 -25.76
C GLN A 34 -1.27 10.15 -24.56
N ASN A 35 -2.52 9.69 -24.66
CA ASN A 35 -3.50 9.75 -23.58
C ASN A 35 -3.19 8.70 -22.50
N GLU A 36 -3.47 9.05 -21.24
CA GLU A 36 -3.44 8.13 -20.10
C GLU A 36 -4.62 7.16 -20.20
N LEU A 37 -4.31 5.86 -20.24
CA LEU A 37 -5.27 4.77 -20.32
C LEU A 37 -5.57 4.16 -18.94
N GLY A 38 -4.68 4.35 -17.98
CA GLY A 38 -4.87 3.82 -16.63
C GLY A 38 -3.71 4.13 -15.70
N ARG A 39 -3.98 4.00 -14.41
CA ARG A 39 -3.00 4.27 -13.36
C ARG A 39 -3.15 3.31 -12.20
N ALA A 40 -2.01 2.85 -11.68
CA ALA A 40 -1.93 2.13 -10.42
C ALA A 40 -1.07 2.94 -9.43
N GLU A 41 -1.56 3.08 -8.21
CA GLU A 41 -0.88 3.77 -7.11
C GLU A 41 -0.80 2.82 -5.93
N GLY A 42 0.27 2.89 -5.15
CA GLY A 42 0.40 2.03 -3.97
C GLY A 42 1.66 2.31 -3.16
N LEU A 43 1.90 1.42 -2.20
CA LEU A 43 3.08 1.45 -1.33
C LEU A 43 4.09 0.38 -1.78
N GLU A 44 5.32 0.81 -2.04
CA GLU A 44 6.44 -0.07 -2.41
C GLU A 44 6.70 -1.17 -1.37
N PRO A 45 6.67 -0.94 -0.04
CA PRO A 45 6.85 -2.03 0.92
C PRO A 45 5.72 -3.08 0.87
N VAL A 46 4.49 -2.67 0.54
CA VAL A 46 3.37 -3.62 0.37
C VAL A 46 3.55 -4.44 -0.91
N ARG A 47 3.99 -3.80 -2.00
CA ARG A 47 4.32 -4.51 -3.24
C ARG A 47 5.47 -5.50 -3.05
N TYR A 48 6.53 -5.07 -2.38
CA TYR A 48 7.67 -5.92 -2.06
C TYR A 48 7.25 -7.11 -1.18
N GLY A 49 6.39 -6.89 -0.19
CA GLY A 49 5.82 -7.95 0.62
C GLY A 49 5.06 -8.98 -0.22
N PHE A 50 4.23 -8.52 -1.16
CA PHE A 50 3.53 -9.41 -2.10
C PHE A 50 4.50 -10.26 -2.92
N ASP A 51 5.50 -9.62 -3.54
CA ASP A 51 6.51 -10.31 -4.35
C ASP A 51 7.36 -11.29 -3.53
N SER A 52 7.46 -11.07 -2.21
CA SER A 52 8.15 -11.96 -1.25
C SER A 52 7.25 -13.06 -0.68
N GLY A 53 5.97 -13.13 -1.09
CA GLY A 53 5.01 -14.12 -0.60
C GLY A 53 4.39 -13.81 0.77
N CYS A 54 4.44 -12.55 1.23
CA CYS A 54 3.76 -12.14 2.45
C CYS A 54 2.25 -12.06 2.22
N SER A 55 1.47 -12.70 3.09
CA SER A 55 0.00 -12.63 3.07
C SER A 55 -0.57 -11.44 3.83
N THR A 56 0.16 -10.94 4.83
CA THR A 56 -0.36 -9.97 5.80
C THR A 56 0.55 -8.74 5.87
N ALA A 57 -0.06 -7.57 5.71
CA ALA A 57 0.54 -6.27 5.98
C ALA A 57 0.07 -5.79 7.36
N GLN A 58 1.02 -5.56 8.26
CA GLN A 58 0.74 -4.93 9.54
C GLN A 58 0.90 -3.41 9.35
N LEU A 59 -0.22 -2.69 9.40
CA LEU A 59 -0.30 -1.24 9.28
C LEU A 59 -0.46 -0.64 10.67
N LEU A 60 0.16 0.52 10.90
CA LEU A 60 0.16 1.13 12.21
C LEU A 60 -0.17 2.62 12.11
N ALA A 61 -1.20 3.02 12.85
CA ALA A 61 -1.55 4.42 13.06
C ALA A 61 -0.95 4.89 14.39
N ILE A 62 0.22 5.53 14.34
CA ILE A 62 0.90 6.10 15.52
C ILE A 62 0.36 7.50 15.80
N ASN A 63 0.07 7.80 17.08
CA ASN A 63 -0.29 9.13 17.54
C ASN A 63 -1.41 9.80 16.72
N ASP A 64 -2.35 8.97 16.25
CA ASP A 64 -3.39 9.42 15.34
C ASP A 64 -4.57 9.98 16.13
N SER A 65 -4.91 11.26 15.92
CA SER A 65 -6.05 11.89 16.60
C SER A 65 -7.37 11.20 16.21
N ASP A 66 -8.39 11.25 17.07
CA ASP A 66 -9.70 10.62 16.88
C ASP A 66 -10.35 10.90 15.50
N LEU A 67 -10.05 12.07 14.90
CA LEU A 67 -10.54 12.48 13.58
C LEU A 67 -10.02 11.63 12.41
N TYR A 68 -8.76 11.18 12.47
CA TYR A 68 -8.16 10.32 11.45
C TYR A 68 -8.40 8.85 11.76
N HIS A 69 -8.53 8.51 13.04
CA HIS A 69 -9.04 7.23 13.53
C HIS A 69 -10.36 6.85 12.84
N ALA A 70 -11.29 7.80 12.67
CA ALA A 70 -12.56 7.55 11.99
C ALA A 70 -12.50 7.46 10.46
N LYS A 71 -11.46 8.01 9.83
CA LYS A 71 -11.33 8.09 8.36
C LYS A 71 -10.42 7.03 7.76
N VAL A 72 -9.37 6.67 8.47
CA VAL A 72 -8.30 5.79 7.99
C VAL A 72 -8.55 4.35 8.44
N LEU A 73 -9.17 4.18 9.60
CA LEU A 73 -9.36 2.85 10.16
C LEU A 73 -10.66 2.24 9.64
N GLN A 74 -10.53 1.22 8.79
CA GLN A 74 -11.62 0.28 8.61
C GLN A 74 -11.70 -0.57 9.87
N LYS A 75 -12.89 -0.57 10.48
CA LYS A 75 -13.14 -1.26 11.75
C LYS A 75 -12.75 -2.74 11.71
N ASP A 76 -12.85 -3.36 10.54
CA ASP A 76 -12.52 -4.78 10.31
C ASP A 76 -11.00 -5.07 10.26
N TRP A 77 -10.16 -4.03 10.16
CA TRP A 77 -8.70 -4.20 10.13
C TRP A 77 -8.06 -4.01 11.50
N VAL A 78 -8.77 -3.40 12.46
CA VAL A 78 -8.25 -3.09 13.79
C VAL A 78 -8.04 -4.36 14.58
N VAL A 79 -6.79 -4.65 14.93
CA VAL A 79 -6.42 -5.85 15.69
C VAL A 79 -6.11 -5.51 17.14
N HIS A 80 -5.35 -4.44 17.41
CA HIS A 80 -4.89 -4.12 18.76
C HIS A 80 -4.63 -2.62 18.94
N ALA A 81 -5.19 -2.04 19.99
CA ALA A 81 -4.89 -0.68 20.42
C ALA A 81 -3.76 -0.71 21.46
N VAL A 82 -2.61 -0.13 21.12
CA VAL A 82 -1.44 -0.07 21.99
C VAL A 82 -1.51 1.19 22.82
N THR A 83 -1.96 1.04 24.06
CA THR A 83 -2.11 2.15 25.03
C THR A 83 -0.85 2.34 25.88
N GLY A 84 0.05 1.35 25.90
CA GLY A 84 1.23 1.35 26.75
C GLY A 84 0.96 0.96 28.20
N SER A 85 -0.21 0.37 28.46
CA SER A 85 -0.67 0.02 29.81
C SER A 85 -0.46 -1.46 30.14
N THR A 86 -0.22 -2.30 29.12
CA THR A 86 -0.07 -3.74 29.27
C THR A 86 1.35 -4.21 28.90
N ILE A 87 1.77 -5.37 29.43
CA ILE A 87 3.06 -5.98 29.05
C ILE A 87 3.09 -6.34 27.55
N GLY A 88 1.94 -6.69 26.96
CA GLY A 88 1.80 -6.91 25.52
C GLY A 88 2.11 -5.67 24.68
N ASP A 89 1.86 -4.47 25.24
CA ASP A 89 2.20 -3.21 24.59
C ASP A 89 3.70 -2.94 24.58
N LEU A 90 4.50 -3.56 25.47
CA LEU A 90 5.93 -3.31 25.55
C LEU A 90 6.65 -3.71 24.25
N ALA A 91 6.30 -4.87 23.67
CA ALA A 91 6.88 -5.30 22.39
C ALA A 91 6.52 -4.32 21.27
N HIS A 92 5.29 -3.83 21.26
CA HIS A 92 4.81 -2.86 20.30
C HIS A 92 5.47 -1.49 20.48
N LEU A 93 5.61 -1.01 21.70
CA LEU A 93 6.33 0.22 22.04
C LEU A 93 7.82 0.14 21.69
N LEU A 94 8.46 -1.03 21.84
CA LEU A 94 9.87 -1.22 21.46
C LEU A 94 10.07 -1.25 19.95
N VAL A 95 9.16 -1.86 19.19
CA VAL A 95 9.26 -1.91 17.73
C VAL A 95 8.87 -0.57 17.09
N TRP A 96 7.93 0.17 17.69
CA TRP A 96 7.32 1.34 17.06
C TRP A 96 7.66 2.68 17.71
N GLY A 97 8.09 2.69 18.98
CA GLY A 97 8.49 3.89 19.73
C GLY A 97 7.33 4.76 20.25
N ALA A 98 6.06 4.37 20.05
CA ALA A 98 4.91 5.18 20.44
C ALA A 98 3.58 4.39 20.55
N VAL A 99 2.59 5.03 21.19
CA VAL A 99 1.18 4.60 21.32
C VAL A 99 0.47 4.72 19.97
N GLY A 100 -0.41 3.76 19.65
CA GLY A 100 -1.10 3.74 18.36
C GLY A 100 -2.05 2.56 18.19
N THR A 101 -2.65 2.45 17.01
CA THR A 101 -3.54 1.33 16.66
C THR A 101 -2.91 0.47 15.57
N ARG A 102 -2.70 -0.80 15.90
CA ARG A 102 -2.25 -1.81 14.95
C ARG A 102 -3.44 -2.37 14.18
N MET A 103 -3.22 -2.49 12.88
CA MET A 103 -4.14 -3.09 11.94
C MET A 103 -3.42 -4.16 11.13
N ASP A 104 -4.11 -5.26 10.86
CA ASP A 104 -3.61 -6.27 9.96
C ASP A 104 -4.54 -6.30 8.74
N ALA A 105 -3.96 -6.27 7.55
CA ALA A 105 -4.69 -6.33 6.29
C ALA A 105 -4.03 -7.36 5.37
N ASN A 106 -4.83 -7.97 4.49
CA ASN A 106 -4.30 -8.86 3.47
C ASN A 106 -3.56 -8.04 2.39
N VAL A 107 -2.34 -8.44 2.05
CA VAL A 107 -1.50 -7.73 1.07
C VAL A 107 -2.14 -7.67 -0.32
N GLU A 108 -2.77 -8.75 -0.76
CA GLU A 108 -3.43 -8.85 -2.06
C GLU A 108 -4.66 -7.92 -2.12
N ASP A 109 -5.49 -7.93 -1.07
CA ASP A 109 -6.66 -7.05 -0.98
C ASP A 109 -6.25 -5.56 -0.99
N LEU A 110 -5.15 -5.22 -0.30
CA LEU A 110 -4.58 -3.86 -0.33
C LEU A 110 -4.13 -3.47 -1.73
N LEU A 111 -3.41 -4.34 -2.42
CA LEU A 111 -2.94 -4.09 -3.78
C LEU A 111 -4.10 -3.95 -4.75
N ILE A 112 -5.12 -4.80 -4.67
CA ILE A 112 -6.33 -4.68 -5.48
C ILE A 112 -6.99 -3.32 -5.22
N LYS A 113 -7.30 -3.00 -3.95
CA LYS A 113 -8.00 -1.77 -3.57
C LYS A 113 -7.26 -0.49 -4.00
N TRP A 114 -5.93 -0.49 -3.93
CA TRP A 114 -5.13 0.70 -4.27
C TRP A 114 -4.76 0.77 -5.75
N CYS A 115 -4.58 -0.37 -6.43
CA CYS A 115 -4.18 -0.41 -7.83
C CYS A 115 -5.34 -0.41 -8.83
N THR A 116 -6.61 -0.60 -8.41
CA THR A 116 -7.78 -0.63 -9.31
C THR A 116 -8.24 0.76 -9.78
N ARG A 117 -7.36 1.55 -10.40
CA ARG A 117 -7.71 2.82 -11.05
C ARG A 117 -7.43 2.78 -12.56
N PHE A 118 -8.04 1.81 -13.23
CA PHE A 118 -8.30 1.94 -14.67
C PHE A 118 -9.58 2.79 -14.82
N LYS A 119 -9.50 3.88 -15.59
CA LYS A 119 -10.67 4.66 -15.98
C LYS A 119 -11.30 4.04 -17.21
#